data_AF-A0A6P2ER86-F1
#
_entry.id   AF-A0A6P2ER86-F1
#
_cell.length_a   1.000
_cell.length_b   1.000
_cell.length_c   1.000
_cell.angle_alpha   90.00
_cell.angle_beta   90.00
_cell.angle_gamma   90.00
#
_symmetry.space_group_name_H-M   'P 1'
#
loop_
_entity.id
_entity.type
_entity.pdbx_description
1 polymer ?
#
loop_
_entity_poly.entity_id
_entity_poly.type
_entity_poly.pdbx_seq_one_letter_code
_entity_poly.pdbx_strand_id
1 'polypeptide(L)'
;MGAPKSGNGVSLGSMEDMMMQPIIESEKDLKAVLSEIKSGKDVDAAQLLYYTNEVNQNSLTVNMCNAMVKERGDTLKTCTQKW
;
A
#
# COMPACT_ATOMS: atom_id res chain seq x y z
N MET A 1 3.83 24.66 31.45
CA MET A 1 4.47 23.95 30.32
C MET A 1 3.36 23.32 29.50
N GLY A 2 3.06 23.85 28.31
CA GLY A 2 1.98 23.35 27.47
C GLY A 2 2.42 22.09 26.74
N ALA A 3 1.67 21.00 26.88
CA ALA A 3 1.83 19.83 26.02
C ALA A 3 1.71 20.26 24.55
N PRO A 4 2.52 19.73 23.63
CA PRO A 4 2.36 20.03 22.22
C PRO A 4 0.95 19.61 21.81
N LYS A 5 0.17 20.56 21.29
CA LYS A 5 -1.15 20.26 20.71
C LYS A 5 -0.91 19.28 19.56
N SER A 6 -1.33 18.04 19.74
CA SER A 6 -1.39 17.04 18.67
C SER A 6 -2.13 17.69 17.51
N GLY A 7 -1.41 18.02 16.43
CA GLY A 7 -2.03 18.31 15.15
C GLY A 7 -2.94 17.15 14.79
N ASN A 8 -4.09 17.46 14.19
CA ASN A 8 -5.16 16.52 13.85
C ASN A 8 -4.62 15.12 13.52
N GLY A 9 -4.74 14.19 14.47
CA GLY A 9 -4.30 12.82 14.27
C GLY A 9 -5.20 12.19 13.21
N VAL A 10 -4.61 11.64 12.16
CA VAL A 10 -5.35 10.83 11.19
C VAL A 10 -5.71 9.51 11.88
N SER A 11 -6.99 9.12 11.84
CA SER A 11 -7.42 7.84 12.42
C SER A 11 -6.91 6.67 11.58
N LEU A 12 -6.82 5.48 12.16
CA LEU A 12 -6.47 4.26 11.43
C LEU A 12 -7.43 4.01 10.25
N GLY A 13 -8.73 4.18 10.46
CA GLY A 13 -9.72 4.05 9.39
C GLY A 13 -9.54 5.09 8.28
N SER A 14 -9.20 6.32 8.63
CA SER A 14 -8.92 7.36 7.62
C SER A 14 -7.66 7.08 6.82
N MET A 15 -6.63 6.45 7.42
CA MET A 15 -5.45 5.98 6.69
C MET A 15 -5.77 4.78 5.79
N GLU A 16 -6.61 3.87 6.25
CA GLU A 16 -7.12 2.76 5.45
C GLU A 16 -7.88 3.27 4.22
N ASP A 17 -8.79 4.23 4.40
CA ASP A 17 -9.53 4.87 3.30
C ASP A 17 -8.61 5.54 2.28
N MET A 18 -7.57 6.23 2.76
CA MET A 18 -6.57 6.89 1.89
C MET A 18 -5.74 5.90 1.08
N MET A 19 -5.45 4.73 1.64
CA MET A 19 -4.62 3.70 0.98
C MET A 19 -5.44 2.71 0.16
N MET A 20 -6.72 2.54 0.47
CA MET A 20 -7.64 1.64 -0.22
C MET A 20 -7.70 1.92 -1.72
N GLN A 21 -7.82 3.20 -2.11
CA GLN A 21 -7.93 3.56 -3.52
C GLN A 21 -6.64 3.20 -4.31
N PRO A 22 -5.43 3.58 -3.87
CA PRO A 22 -4.18 3.11 -4.47
C PRO A 22 -4.02 1.59 -4.53
N ILE A 23 -4.45 0.86 -3.49
CA ILE A 23 -4.41 -0.61 -3.47
C ILE A 23 -5.34 -1.18 -4.54
N ILE A 24 -6.58 -0.71 -4.62
CA ILE A 24 -7.58 -1.17 -5.59
C ILE A 24 -7.10 -0.94 -7.02
N GLU A 25 -6.55 0.25 -7.29
CA GLU A 25 -6.00 0.61 -8.60
C GLU A 25 -4.80 -0.28 -8.95
N SER A 26 -3.83 -0.40 -8.03
CA SER A 26 -2.66 -1.25 -8.23
C SER A 26 -3.02 -2.73 -8.42
N GLU A 27 -4.02 -3.25 -7.71
CA GLU A 27 -4.49 -4.63 -7.90
C GLU A 27 -5.17 -4.83 -9.25
N LYS A 28 -5.95 -3.85 -9.72
CA LYS A 28 -6.63 -3.92 -11.00
C LYS A 28 -5.60 -3.99 -12.14
N ASP A 29 -4.58 -3.14 -12.10
CA ASP A 29 -3.56 -3.06 -13.14
C ASP A 29 -2.66 -4.32 -13.10
N LEU A 30 -2.31 -4.80 -11.91
CA LEU A 30 -1.63 -6.09 -11.76
C LEU A 30 -2.44 -7.26 -12.34
N LYS A 31 -3.76 -7.33 -12.07
CA LYS A 31 -4.63 -8.40 -12.62
C LYS A 31 -4.70 -8.34 -14.14
N ALA A 32 -4.72 -7.15 -14.73
CA ALA A 32 -4.70 -6.98 -16.18
C ALA A 32 -3.38 -7.51 -16.77
N VAL A 33 -2.23 -7.09 -16.21
CA VAL A 33 -0.90 -7.55 -16.62
C VAL A 33 -0.75 -9.07 -16.49
N LEU A 34 -1.15 -9.65 -15.36
CA LEU A 34 -1.05 -11.10 -15.15
C LEU A 34 -1.93 -11.88 -16.13
N SER A 35 -3.09 -11.32 -16.52
CA SER A 35 -3.96 -11.91 -17.53
C SER A 35 -3.30 -11.89 -18.92
N GLU A 36 -2.64 -10.79 -19.29
CA GLU A 36 -1.89 -10.69 -20.54
C GLU A 36 -0.72 -11.67 -20.59
N ILE A 37 0.07 -11.76 -19.53
CA ILE A 37 1.16 -12.74 -19.40
C ILE A 37 0.63 -14.17 -19.55
N LYS A 38 -0.48 -14.49 -18.87
CA LYS A 38 -1.11 -15.81 -18.94
C LYS A 38 -1.64 -16.15 -20.34
N SER A 39 -1.98 -15.15 -21.15
CA SER A 39 -2.49 -15.36 -22.50
C SER A 39 -1.44 -15.96 -23.45
N GLY A 40 -0.15 -15.89 -23.09
CA GLY A 40 0.94 -16.47 -23.88
C GLY A 40 1.18 -15.75 -25.21
N LYS A 41 0.66 -14.53 -25.37
CA LYS A 41 0.95 -13.67 -26.52
C LYS A 41 2.42 -13.27 -26.49
N ASP A 42 3.04 -13.22 -27.68
CA ASP A 42 4.36 -12.62 -27.82
C ASP A 42 4.32 -11.16 -27.38
N VAL A 43 5.29 -10.79 -26.55
CA VAL A 43 5.41 -9.45 -25.99
C VAL A 43 6.76 -8.84 -26.34
N ASP A 44 6.75 -7.55 -26.64
CA ASP A 44 7.96 -6.80 -26.93
C ASP A 44 8.70 -6.38 -25.65
N ALA A 45 9.91 -5.85 -25.82
CA ALA A 45 10.74 -5.42 -24.68
C ALA A 45 10.09 -4.29 -23.85
N ALA A 46 9.29 -3.42 -24.47
CA ALA A 46 8.60 -2.34 -23.77
C ALA A 46 7.47 -2.89 -22.89
N GLN A 47 6.73 -3.87 -23.38
CA GLN A 47 5.69 -4.57 -22.62
C GLN A 47 6.28 -5.34 -21.43
N LEU A 48 7.43 -6.01 -21.62
CA LEU A 48 8.12 -6.68 -20.51
C LEU A 48 8.58 -5.71 -19.41
N LEU A 49 9.09 -4.54 -19.80
CA LEU A 49 9.45 -3.47 -18.86
C LEU A 49 8.22 -2.92 -18.13
N TYR A 50 7.11 -2.73 -18.85
CA TYR A 50 5.84 -2.31 -18.27
C TYR A 50 5.34 -3.32 -17.22
N TYR A 51 5.31 -4.61 -17.55
CA TYR A 51 4.89 -5.65 -16.61
C TYR A 51 5.77 -5.70 -15.36
N THR A 52 7.08 -5.55 -15.55
CA THR A 52 8.04 -5.50 -14.42
C THR A 52 7.75 -4.30 -13.52
N ASN A 53 7.43 -3.15 -14.10
CA ASN A 53 7.08 -1.95 -13.35
C ASN A 53 5.79 -2.13 -12.54
N GLU A 54 4.74 -2.69 -13.15
CA GLU A 54 3.46 -2.92 -12.46
C GLU A 54 3.59 -3.88 -11.27
N VAL A 55 4.34 -4.98 -11.44
CA VAL A 55 4.63 -5.90 -10.33
C VAL A 55 5.41 -5.21 -9.20
N ASN A 56 6.40 -4.38 -9.56
CA ASN A 56 7.20 -3.65 -8.57
C ASN A 56 6.37 -2.61 -7.80
N GLN A 57 5.49 -1.88 -8.51
CA GLN A 57 4.59 -0.91 -7.89
C GLN A 57 3.61 -1.59 -6.93
N ASN A 58 3.03 -2.73 -7.32
CA ASN A 58 2.15 -3.49 -6.43
C ASN A 58 2.89 -3.98 -5.19
N SER A 59 4.10 -4.52 -5.35
CA SER A 59 4.94 -4.94 -4.23
C SER A 59 5.23 -3.78 -3.26
N LEU A 60 5.57 -2.60 -3.78
CA LEU A 60 5.81 -1.41 -2.97
C LEU A 60 4.55 -0.98 -2.21
N THR A 61 3.39 -0.94 -2.88
CA THR A 61 2.10 -0.58 -2.28
C THR A 61 1.76 -1.49 -1.10
N VAL A 62 1.89 -2.81 -1.27
CA VAL A 62 1.64 -3.78 -0.18
C VAL A 62 2.61 -3.58 0.99
N ASN A 63 3.90 -3.37 0.70
CA ASN A 63 4.92 -3.15 1.73
C ASN A 63 4.65 -1.86 2.54
N MET A 64 4.24 -0.78 1.88
CA MET A 64 3.87 0.46 2.56
C MET A 64 2.66 0.26 3.48
N CYS A 65 1.63 -0.43 3.01
CA CYS A 65 0.44 -0.73 3.81
C CYS A 65 0.80 -1.54 5.05
N ASN A 66 1.59 -2.60 4.89
CA ASN A 66 2.05 -3.43 5.99
C ASN A 66 2.86 -2.64 7.02
N ALA A 67 3.79 -1.78 6.57
CA ALA A 67 4.60 -0.94 7.45
C ALA A 67 3.73 0.02 8.28
N MET A 68 2.75 0.67 7.66
CA MET A 68 1.84 1.59 8.37
C MET A 68 0.95 0.89 9.39
N VAL A 69 0.35 -0.25 9.02
CA VAL A 69 -0.45 -1.05 9.95
C VAL A 69 0.38 -1.46 11.17
N LYS A 70 1.63 -1.90 10.93
CA LYS A 70 2.56 -2.27 11.99
C LYS A 70 2.90 -1.10 12.91
N GLU A 71 3.37 0.02 12.36
CA GLU A 71 3.79 1.20 13.16
C GLU A 71 2.65 1.71 14.04
N ARG A 72 1.44 1.77 13.49
CA ARG A 72 0.26 2.22 14.22
C ARG A 72 -0.20 1.19 15.26
N GLY A 73 -0.15 -0.09 14.94
CA GLY A 73 -0.41 -1.17 15.89
C GLY A 73 0.54 -1.13 17.09
N ASP A 74 1.84 -0.94 16.84
CA ASP A 74 2.87 -0.79 17.88
C ASP A 74 2.65 0.48 18.72
N THR A 75 2.22 1.57 18.08
CA THR A 75 1.85 2.82 18.77
C THR A 75 0.67 2.59 19.73
N LEU A 76 -0.41 1.95 19.26
CA LEU A 76 -1.57 1.64 20.09
C LEU A 76 -1.20 0.74 21.26
N LYS A 77 -0.41 -0.30 21.02
CA LYS A 77 0.10 -1.20 22.06
C LYS A 77 0.91 -0.45 23.12
N THR A 78 1.77 0.47 22.69
CA THR A 78 2.57 1.28 23.61
C THR A 78 1.71 2.22 24.45
N CYS A 79 0.66 2.81 23.85
CA CYS A 79 -0.28 3.67 24.57
C CYS A 79 -1.08 2.88 25.62
N THR A 80 -1.54 1.67 25.31
CA THR A 80 -2.31 0.84 26.25
C THR A 80 -1.45 0.29 27.38
N GLN A 81 -0.16 0.02 27.16
CA GLN A 81 0.77 -0.43 28.21
C GLN A 81 1.15 0.65 29.22
N LYS A 82 0.88 1.93 28.93
CA LYS A 82 1.13 3.06 29.85
C LYS A 82 -0.06 3.34 30.79
N TRP A 83 -1.17 2.62 30.61
CA TRP A 83 -2.32 2.58 31.50
C TRP A 83 -2.25 1.32 32.36
#